data_AF-A0AAW8KIK2-F1
#
_entry.id   AF-A0AAW8KIK2-F1
#
_cell.length_a   1.000
_cell.length_b   1.000
_cell.length_c   1.000
_cell.angle_alpha   90.00
_cell.angle_beta   90.00
_cell.angle_gamma   90.00
#
_symmetry.space_group_name_H-M   'P 1'
#
loop_
_entity.id
_entity.type
_entity.pdbx_description
1 polymer ?
#
loop_
_entity_poly.entity_id
_entity_poly.type
_entity_poly.pdbx_seq_one_letter_code
_entity_poly.pdbx_strand_id
1 'polypeptide(L)'
;HYMSRIWLEKITEPVTLVVFDNHTDMQPPAFGGLLSCGGWIEAALTEIPLLQRVILIGPDEEALFQVEPELRERTDFLSRERLKAMTEEQRAEFL
;
A
#
# COMPACT_ATOMS: atom_id res chain seq x y z
N HIS A 1 -9.91 -4.71 3.78
CA HIS A 1 -8.74 -3.96 4.27
C HIS A 1 -8.00 -4.83 5.28
N TYR A 2 -8.10 -4.64 6.60
CA TYR A 2 -7.19 -5.31 7.56
C TYR A 2 -7.19 -6.86 7.53
N MET A 3 -8.29 -7.52 7.16
CA MET A 3 -8.32 -8.99 7.03
C MET A 3 -7.32 -9.51 5.97
N SER A 4 -6.94 -8.69 4.99
CA SER A 4 -5.90 -9.03 4.01
C SER A 4 -4.55 -9.31 4.68
N ARG A 5 -4.24 -8.64 5.80
CA ARG A 5 -3.03 -8.90 6.60
C ARG A 5 -2.98 -10.34 7.11
N ILE A 6 -4.11 -10.91 7.53
CA ILE A 6 -4.20 -12.31 8.02
C ILE A 6 -3.84 -13.31 6.91
N TRP A 7 -4.17 -12.98 5.66
CA TRP A 7 -3.80 -13.81 4.51
C TRP A 7 -2.32 -13.67 4.15
N LEU A 8 -1.78 -12.45 4.22
CA LEU A 8 -0.35 -12.21 3.99
C LEU A 8 0.54 -12.99 4.97
N GLU A 9 0.14 -13.12 6.24
CA GLU A 9 0.85 -13.92 7.24
C GLU A 9 0.97 -15.41 6.88
N LYS A 10 0.13 -15.92 5.97
CA LYS A 10 0.16 -17.32 5.53
C LYS A 10 1.13 -17.56 4.37
N ILE A 11 1.63 -16.50 3.74
CA ILE A 11 2.57 -16.61 2.63
C ILE A 11 3.94 -17.00 3.18
N THR A 12 4.57 -18.02 2.58
CA THR A 12 5.83 -18.60 3.06
C THR A 12 7.05 -18.24 2.20
N GLU A 13 6.87 -17.37 1.23
CA GLU A 13 7.91 -16.90 0.32
C GLU A 13 7.85 -15.37 0.16
N PRO A 14 8.95 -14.70 -0.25
CA PRO A 14 8.94 -13.26 -0.47
C PRO A 14 7.89 -12.86 -1.51
N VAL A 15 7.12 -11.81 -1.21
CA VAL A 15 6.00 -11.35 -2.06
C VAL A 15 5.98 -9.84 -2.23
N THR A 16 5.49 -9.39 -3.38
CA THR A 16 5.05 -8.02 -3.64
C THR A 16 3.53 -7.99 -3.65
N LEU A 17 2.94 -7.07 -2.88
CA LEU A 17 1.49 -6.92 -2.80
C LEU A 17 1.02 -5.79 -3.73
N VAL A 18 0.14 -6.11 -4.68
CA VAL A 18 -0.56 -5.10 -5.49
C VAL A 18 -1.90 -4.79 -4.85
N VAL A 19 -2.16 -3.52 -4.57
CA VAL A 19 -3.38 -3.05 -3.91
C VAL A 19 -4.05 -1.99 -4.79
N PHE A 20 -5.34 -2.20 -5.06
CA PHE A 20 -6.21 -1.19 -5.65
C PHE A 20 -7.09 -0.63 -4.54
N ASP A 21 -6.83 0.62 -4.15
CA ASP A 21 -7.58 1.28 -3.09
C ASP A 21 -7.61 2.80 -3.30
N ASN A 22 -8.62 3.44 -2.73
CA ASN A 22 -8.72 4.88 -2.66
C ASN A 22 -7.86 5.48 -1.55
N HIS A 23 -7.52 4.69 -0.52
CA HIS A 23 -6.80 5.14 0.67
C HIS A 23 -5.41 4.54 0.73
N THR A 24 -4.50 5.21 1.44
CA THR A 24 -3.14 4.69 1.64
C THR A 24 -3.10 3.52 2.62
N ASP A 25 -4.05 3.47 3.55
CA ASP A 25 -4.12 2.50 4.66
C ASP A 25 -2.80 2.37 5.45
N MET A 26 -2.08 3.48 5.57
CA MET A 26 -0.81 3.64 6.27
C MET A 26 -0.88 4.72 7.36
N GLN A 27 -2.07 4.93 7.94
CA GLN A 27 -2.25 5.86 9.04
C GLN A 27 -1.85 5.22 10.37
N PRO A 28 -1.19 5.99 11.25
CA PRO A 28 -0.83 5.49 12.57
C PRO A 28 -2.08 5.09 13.37
N PRO A 29 -1.97 4.11 14.28
CA PRO A 29 -3.11 3.67 15.08
C PRO A 29 -3.72 4.80 15.91
N ALA A 30 -5.01 5.07 15.72
CA ALA A 30 -5.72 6.12 16.46
C ALA A 30 -5.87 5.82 17.97
N PHE A 31 -5.88 4.53 18.35
CA PHE A 31 -6.07 4.11 19.73
C PHE A 31 -5.17 2.92 20.09
N GLY A 32 -4.29 3.12 21.08
CA GLY A 32 -3.62 2.05 21.82
C GLY A 32 -2.86 1.02 20.96
N GLY A 33 -2.37 1.40 19.78
CA GLY A 33 -1.68 0.47 18.87
C GLY A 33 -2.60 -0.56 18.19
N LEU A 34 -3.93 -0.38 18.25
CA LEU A 34 -4.87 -1.32 17.65
C LEU A 34 -4.85 -1.23 16.12
N LEU A 35 -4.68 -2.39 15.48
CA LEU A 35 -4.80 -2.53 14.04
C LEU A 35 -6.20 -2.11 13.57
N SER A 36 -6.23 -1.18 12.62
CA SER A 36 -7.47 -0.71 11.98
C SER A 36 -7.40 -0.87 10.47
N CYS A 37 -8.54 -0.68 9.78
CA CYS A 37 -8.54 -0.56 8.32
C CYS A 37 -7.65 0.58 7.82
N GLY A 38 -7.41 1.63 8.60
CA GLY A 38 -6.63 2.79 8.14
C GLY A 38 -5.12 2.61 8.22
N GLY A 39 -4.61 1.57 8.90
CA GLY A 39 -3.18 1.36 9.13
C GLY A 39 -2.70 -0.06 8.82
N TRP A 40 -3.48 -0.86 8.10
CA TRP A 40 -3.13 -2.27 7.90
C TRP A 40 -1.97 -2.49 6.95
N ILE A 41 -1.76 -1.59 5.98
CA ILE A 41 -0.64 -1.70 5.04
C ILE A 41 0.66 -1.33 5.75
N GLU A 42 0.65 -0.26 6.57
CA GLU A 42 1.78 0.08 7.46
C GLU A 42 2.14 -1.11 8.36
N ALA A 43 1.13 -1.67 9.05
CA ALA A 43 1.35 -2.81 9.94
C ALA A 43 1.90 -4.03 9.17
N ALA A 44 1.36 -4.33 7.98
CA ALA A 44 1.84 -5.44 7.15
C ALA A 44 3.29 -5.23 6.67
N LEU A 45 3.63 -4.04 6.17
CA LEU A 45 4.98 -3.70 5.73
C LEU A 45 5.98 -3.80 6.90
N THR A 46 5.57 -3.36 8.09
CA THR A 46 6.43 -3.34 9.28
C THR A 46 6.64 -4.73 9.87
N GLU A 47 5.58 -5.55 9.94
CA GLU A 47 5.57 -6.77 10.76
C GLU A 47 5.72 -8.07 9.97
N ILE A 48 5.53 -8.06 8.64
CA ILE A 48 5.62 -9.26 7.79
C ILE A 48 6.92 -9.19 6.97
N PRO A 49 8.01 -9.88 7.38
CA PRO A 49 9.30 -9.76 6.72
C PRO A 49 9.31 -10.25 5.28
N LEU A 50 8.37 -11.12 4.91
CA LEU A 50 8.22 -11.66 3.57
C LEU A 50 7.53 -10.67 2.61
N LEU A 51 6.79 -9.69 3.11
CA LEU A 51 6.23 -8.63 2.27
C LEU A 51 7.35 -7.64 1.90
N GLN A 52 7.91 -7.77 0.70
CA GLN A 52 9.05 -6.96 0.27
C GLN A 52 8.63 -5.53 -0.09
N ARG A 53 7.50 -5.42 -0.80
CA ARG A 53 7.03 -4.16 -1.38
C ARG A 53 5.52 -4.16 -1.54
N VAL A 54 4.93 -2.96 -1.56
CA VAL A 54 3.54 -2.73 -1.98
C VAL A 54 3.53 -1.91 -3.26
N ILE A 55 2.63 -2.24 -4.20
CA ILE A 55 2.27 -1.38 -5.33
C ILE A 55 0.85 -0.88 -5.04
N LEU A 56 0.70 0.41 -4.75
CA LEU A 56 -0.57 0.99 -4.34
C LEU A 56 -1.14 1.90 -5.42
N ILE A 57 -2.29 1.51 -5.96
CA ILE A 57 -2.93 2.15 -7.10
C ILE A 57 -4.27 2.73 -6.64
N GLY A 58 -4.42 4.06 -6.76
CA GLY A 58 -5.71 4.73 -6.55
C GLY A 58 -5.81 5.79 -5.44
N PRO A 59 -4.86 6.01 -4.52
CA PRO A 59 -4.91 7.22 -3.70
C PRO A 59 -4.73 8.50 -4.55
N ASP A 60 -5.17 9.66 -4.07
CA ASP A 60 -4.72 10.94 -4.67
C ASP A 60 -3.30 11.28 -4.24
N GLU A 61 -2.67 12.16 -5.01
CA GLU A 61 -1.33 12.66 -4.71
C GLU A 61 -1.21 13.26 -3.30
N GLU A 62 -2.24 13.97 -2.83
CA GLU A 62 -2.24 14.57 -1.49
C GLU A 62 -2.10 13.51 -0.39
N ALA A 63 -2.87 12.42 -0.47
CA ALA A 63 -2.77 11.30 0.47
C ALA A 63 -1.37 10.66 0.46
N LEU A 64 -0.69 10.61 -0.69
CA LEU A 64 0.68 10.08 -0.80
C LEU A 64 1.71 10.95 -0.07
N PHE A 65 1.55 12.27 -0.13
CA PHE A 65 2.46 13.20 0.57
C PHE A 65 2.43 13.05 2.09
N GLN A 66 1.30 12.56 2.63
CA GLN A 66 1.12 12.33 4.07
C GLN A 66 1.68 10.99 4.55
N VAL A 67 2.17 10.12 3.66
CA VAL A 67 2.78 8.84 4.04
C VAL A 67 4.20 9.07 4.56
N GLU A 68 4.55 8.38 5.65
CA GLU A 68 5.89 8.42 6.22
C GLU A 68 6.97 8.03 5.18
N PRO A 69 8.12 8.72 5.14
CA PRO A 69 9.16 8.48 4.13
C PRO A 69 9.60 7.01 4.00
N GLU A 70 9.74 6.31 5.13
CA GLU A 70 10.20 4.92 5.19
C GLU A 70 9.20 3.96 4.52
N LEU A 71 7.91 4.24 4.64
CA LEU A 71 6.87 3.47 3.95
C LEU A 71 6.83 3.78 2.46
N ARG A 72 7.17 5.01 2.06
CA ARG A 72 7.28 5.40 0.66
C ARG A 72 8.43 4.70 -0.06
N GLU A 73 9.55 4.46 0.61
CA GLU A 73 10.67 3.71 0.02
C GLU A 73 10.31 2.25 -0.32
N ARG A 74 9.31 1.69 0.38
CA ARG A 74 8.81 0.32 0.17
C ARG A 74 7.49 0.25 -0.57
N THR A 75 7.03 1.37 -1.14
CA THR A 75 5.75 1.42 -1.86
C THR A 75 5.87 2.17 -3.17
N ASP A 76 5.56 1.47 -4.27
CA ASP A 76 5.39 2.11 -5.58
C ASP A 76 3.94 2.63 -5.70
N PHE A 77 3.78 3.95 -5.78
CA PHE A 77 2.46 4.57 -5.85
C PHE A 77 2.06 4.95 -7.28
N LEU A 78 0.80 4.67 -7.61
CA LEU A 78 0.12 5.20 -8.77
C LEU A 78 -1.12 5.97 -8.35
N SER A 79 -1.01 7.31 -8.35
CA SER A 79 -2.14 8.16 -8.01
C SER A 79 -3.25 8.08 -9.06
N ARG A 80 -4.50 8.39 -8.66
CA ARG A 80 -5.62 8.49 -9.60
C ARG A 80 -5.36 9.49 -10.71
N GLU A 81 -4.74 10.62 -10.36
CA GLU A 81 -4.40 11.70 -11.28
C GLU A 81 -3.45 11.20 -12.35
N ARG A 82 -2.37 10.52 -11.93
CA ARG A 82 -1.39 9.92 -12.85
C ARG A 82 -2.03 8.81 -13.69
N LEU A 83 -2.82 7.92 -13.09
CA LEU A 83 -3.51 6.85 -13.81
C LEU A 83 -4.45 7.39 -14.91
N LYS A 84 -5.17 8.47 -14.64
CA LYS A 84 -6.06 9.14 -15.61
C LYS A 84 -5.28 9.81 -16.74
N ALA A 85 -4.09 10.34 -16.45
CA ALA A 85 -3.23 10.98 -17.44
C ALA A 85 -2.49 9.99 -18.35
N MET A 86 -2.38 8.71 -17.96
CA MET A 86 -1.65 7.69 -18.71
C MET A 86 -2.43 7.16 -19.92
N THR A 87 -1.71 6.87 -21.01
CA THR A 87 -2.20 6.08 -22.15
C THR A 87 -2.39 4.60 -21.78
N GLU A 88 -3.04 3.83 -22.64
CA GLU A 88 -3.19 2.39 -22.42
C GLU A 88 -1.84 1.66 -22.41
N GLU A 89 -0.91 2.05 -23.28
CA GLU A 89 0.45 1.50 -23.31
C GLU A 89 1.19 1.78 -21.99
N GLN A 90 1.13 3.02 -21.52
CA GLN A 90 1.75 3.40 -20.25
C GLN A 90 1.16 2.63 -19.06
N ARG A 91 -0.14 2.34 -19.08
CA ARG A 91 -0.79 1.51 -18.04
C ARG A 91 -0.33 0.06 -18.10
N ALA A 92 -0.15 -0.48 -19.30
CA ALA A 92 0.33 -1.84 -19.50
C ALA A 92 1.79 -2.02 -19.04
N GLU A 93 2.61 -0.98 -19.11
CA GLU A 93 4.02 -1.01 -18.69
C GLU A 93 4.26 -0.79 -17.19
N PHE A 94 3.24 -0.39 -16.42
CA PHE A 94 3.41 -0.01 -15.01
C PHE A 94 3.55 -1.20 -14.05
N LEU A 95 3.06 -2.39 -14.43
CA LEU A 95 3.10 -3.62 -13.63
C LEU A 95 4.10 -4.63 -14.22
#